data_AF-A0A810CVX4-F1
#
_entry.id   AF-A0A810CVX4-F1
#
_cell.length_a   1.000
_cell.length_b   1.000
_cell.length_c   1.000
_cell.angle_alpha   90.00
_cell.angle_beta   90.00
_cell.angle_gamma   90.00
#
_symmetry.space_group_name_H-M   'P 1'
#
loop_
_entity.id
_entity.type
_entity.pdbx_description
1 polymer ?
#
loop_
_entity_poly.entity_id
_entity_poly.type
_entity_poly.pdbx_seq_one_letter_code
_entity_poly.pdbx_strand_id
1 'polypeptide(L)'
;MPDRVSFDNNIAFDQGWGIFDCDGSENGPWQLQKLDECDRLRDDLEAWRLVVDYANAGSEYHQKALQFLADHNPLEHRCIIDTINKKAAA
;
A
#
# COMPACT_ATOMS: atom_id res chain seq x y z
N MET A 1 -12.29 18.33 -13.58
CA MET A 1 -11.15 17.68 -12.90
C MET A 1 -10.60 16.66 -13.88
N PRO A 2 -9.29 16.66 -14.21
CA PRO A 2 -8.74 15.54 -14.97
C PRO A 2 -8.97 14.26 -14.17
N ASP A 3 -9.25 13.15 -14.87
CA ASP A 3 -9.49 11.84 -14.26
C ASP A 3 -8.32 11.47 -13.36
N ARG A 4 -8.58 11.30 -12.05
CA ARG A 4 -7.55 10.89 -11.10
C ARG A 4 -7.21 9.43 -11.40
N VAL A 5 -5.95 9.15 -11.71
CA VAL A 5 -5.47 7.78 -11.96
C VAL A 5 -5.58 7.02 -10.63
N SER A 6 -6.37 5.95 -10.61
CA SER A 6 -6.54 5.06 -9.45
C SER A 6 -5.83 3.72 -9.66
N PHE A 7 -5.40 3.09 -8.57
CA PHE A 7 -4.87 1.72 -8.59
C PHE A 7 -6.01 0.69 -8.72
N ASP A 8 -5.78 -0.41 -9.44
CA ASP A 8 -6.73 -1.53 -9.53
C ASP A 8 -6.65 -2.38 -8.25
N ASN A 9 -7.62 -2.20 -7.36
CA ASN A 9 -7.70 -2.89 -6.06
C ASN A 9 -8.35 -4.29 -6.11
N ASN A 10 -8.70 -4.85 -7.27
CA ASN A 10 -9.41 -6.14 -7.32
C ASN A 10 -8.67 -7.26 -6.56
N ILE A 11 -7.37 -7.43 -6.78
CA ILE A 11 -6.56 -8.44 -6.07
C ILE A 11 -6.28 -8.00 -4.63
N ALA A 12 -6.07 -6.71 -4.39
CA ALA A 12 -5.82 -6.16 -3.06
C ALA A 12 -6.99 -6.46 -2.11
N PHE A 13 -8.24 -6.26 -2.57
CA PHE A 13 -9.42 -6.48 -1.76
C PHE A 13 -9.59 -7.95 -1.34
N ASP A 14 -9.31 -8.89 -2.23
CA ASP A 14 -9.31 -10.32 -1.91
C ASP A 14 -8.25 -10.70 -0.86
N GLN A 15 -7.19 -9.89 -0.74
CA GLN A 15 -6.13 -10.04 0.25
C GLN A 15 -6.35 -9.21 1.53
N GLY A 16 -7.41 -8.39 1.59
CA GLY A 16 -7.76 -7.60 2.76
C GLY A 16 -7.05 -6.24 2.86
N TRP A 17 -6.52 -5.70 1.78
CA TRP A 17 -5.89 -4.36 1.74
C TRP A 17 -6.33 -3.58 0.49
N GLY A 18 -5.96 -2.30 0.40
CA GLY A 18 -6.16 -1.49 -0.80
C GLY A 18 -5.33 -0.21 -0.81
N ILE A 19 -5.31 0.45 -1.97
CA ILE A 19 -4.79 1.82 -2.12
C ILE A 19 -5.97 2.76 -2.31
N PHE A 20 -6.13 3.72 -1.40
CA PHE A 20 -7.29 4.63 -1.34
C PHE A 20 -6.90 6.08 -1.59
N ASP A 21 -7.85 6.83 -2.15
CA ASP A 21 -7.77 8.28 -2.31
C ASP A 21 -8.13 8.96 -0.98
N CYS A 22 -7.11 9.40 -0.27
CA CYS A 22 -7.17 10.13 0.99
C CYS A 22 -6.86 11.62 0.77
N ASP A 23 -7.54 12.25 -0.20
CA ASP A 23 -7.34 13.68 -0.49
C ASP A 23 -7.46 14.56 0.77
N GLY A 24 -6.49 15.46 0.95
CA GLY A 24 -6.42 16.33 2.12
C GLY A 24 -5.76 15.71 3.36
N SER A 25 -5.35 14.44 3.31
CA SER A 25 -4.52 13.81 4.35
C SER A 25 -3.13 14.46 4.42
N GLU A 26 -2.61 14.66 5.64
CA GLU A 26 -1.23 15.13 5.86
C GLU A 26 -0.18 14.13 5.36
N ASN A 27 -0.58 12.87 5.19
CA ASN A 27 0.26 11.79 4.68
C ASN A 27 0.19 11.64 3.14
N GLY A 28 -0.52 12.54 2.46
CA GLY A 28 -0.67 12.56 1.01
C GLY A 28 -1.89 11.79 0.50
N PRO A 29 -2.18 11.92 -0.81
CA PRO A 29 -3.49 11.55 -1.37
C PRO A 29 -3.68 10.06 -1.60
N TRP A 30 -2.62 9.26 -1.75
CA TRP A 30 -2.75 7.82 -2.01
C TRP A 30 -2.10 7.03 -0.90
N GLN A 31 -2.89 6.20 -0.21
CA GLN A 31 -2.42 5.50 0.99
C GLN A 31 -2.75 4.01 0.90
N LEU A 32 -1.82 3.17 1.34
CA LEU A 32 -2.02 1.72 1.39
C LEU A 32 -2.52 1.36 2.79
N GLN A 33 -3.70 0.77 2.86
CA GLN A 33 -4.35 0.49 4.14
C GLN A 33 -4.96 -0.92 4.13
N LYS A 34 -5.16 -1.46 5.33
CA LYS A 34 -6.06 -2.61 5.54
C LYS A 34 -7.49 -2.23 5.11
N LEU A 35 -8.24 -3.22 4.67
CA LEU A 35 -9.69 -3.12 4.56
C LEU A 35 -10.35 -3.27 5.95
N ASP A 36 -11.03 -2.24 6.42
CA ASP A 36 -11.70 -2.25 7.72
C ASP A 36 -12.85 -3.26 7.79
N GLU A 37 -13.55 -3.49 6.69
CA GLU A 37 -14.65 -4.46 6.59
C GLU A 37 -14.17 -5.92 6.46
N CYS A 38 -12.86 -6.16 6.45
CA CYS A 38 -12.26 -7.47 6.22
C CYS A 38 -11.28 -7.86 7.34
N ASP A 39 -11.59 -8.91 8.08
CA ASP A 39 -10.75 -9.42 9.18
C ASP A 39 -9.56 -10.30 8.72
N ARG A 40 -9.11 -10.15 7.46
CA ARG A 40 -7.96 -10.91 6.92
C ARG A 40 -6.61 -10.41 7.46
N LEU A 41 -6.54 -9.12 7.76
CA LEU A 41 -5.35 -8.46 8.28
C LEU A 41 -5.70 -7.77 9.60
N ARG A 42 -4.75 -7.71 10.51
CA ARG A 42 -4.88 -7.09 11.83
C ARG A 42 -4.92 -5.57 11.74
N ASP A 43 -3.98 -4.99 11.01
CA ASP A 43 -3.73 -3.55 10.91
C ASP A 43 -3.02 -3.19 9.60
N ASP A 44 -2.85 -1.88 9.34
CA ASP A 44 -2.17 -1.37 8.15
C ASP A 44 -0.72 -1.86 8.04
N LEU A 45 -0.04 -2.08 9.17
CA LEU A 45 1.32 -2.57 9.17
C LEU A 45 1.41 -4.00 8.60
N GLU A 46 0.41 -4.84 8.88
CA GLU A 46 0.34 -6.17 8.28
C GLU A 46 0.09 -6.11 6.77
N ALA A 47 -0.76 -5.17 6.31
CA ALA A 47 -0.95 -4.91 4.88
C ALA A 47 0.36 -4.47 4.21
N TRP A 48 1.09 -3.54 4.83
CA TRP A 48 2.40 -3.07 4.33
C TRP A 48 3.40 -4.21 4.22
N ARG A 49 3.49 -5.06 5.24
CA ARG A 49 4.41 -6.20 5.23
C ARG A 49 4.06 -7.19 4.13
N LEU A 50 2.78 -7.53 3.99
CA LEU A 50 2.31 -8.42 2.92
C LEU A 50 2.74 -7.90 1.55
N VAL A 51 2.43 -6.65 1.24
CA VAL A 51 2.75 -6.08 -0.08
C VAL A 51 4.25 -6.07 -0.35
N VAL A 52 5.07 -5.68 0.63
CA VAL A 52 6.53 -5.68 0.47
C VAL A 52 7.09 -7.10 0.30
N ASP A 53 6.62 -8.07 1.09
CA ASP A 53 7.09 -9.45 1.02
C ASP A 53 6.76 -10.08 -0.34
N TYR A 54 5.53 -9.91 -0.83
CA TYR A 54 5.14 -10.42 -2.15
C TYR A 54 5.85 -9.68 -3.30
N ALA A 55 6.09 -8.38 -3.18
CA ALA A 55 6.86 -7.64 -4.18
C ALA A 55 8.31 -8.13 -4.26
N ASN A 56 8.94 -8.38 -3.12
CA ASN A 56 10.29 -8.95 -3.01
C ASN A 56 10.36 -10.40 -3.50
N ALA A 57 9.29 -11.17 -3.33
CA ALA A 57 9.15 -12.52 -3.88
C ALA A 57 8.90 -12.56 -5.40
N GLY A 58 8.83 -11.39 -6.07
CA GLY A 58 8.69 -11.28 -7.53
C GLY A 58 7.25 -11.11 -8.03
N SER A 59 6.29 -10.78 -7.15
CA SER A 59 4.93 -10.52 -7.59
C SER A 59 4.79 -9.16 -8.28
N GLU A 60 4.54 -9.18 -9.60
CA GLU A 60 4.38 -7.97 -10.41
C GLU A 60 3.23 -7.06 -9.93
N TYR A 61 2.15 -7.62 -9.40
CA TYR A 61 1.01 -6.84 -8.90
C TYR A 61 1.41 -5.97 -7.71
N HIS A 62 2.11 -6.55 -6.74
CA HIS A 62 2.56 -5.84 -5.54
C HIS A 62 3.69 -4.86 -5.87
N GLN A 63 4.56 -5.20 -6.83
CA GLN A 63 5.55 -4.25 -7.35
C GLN A 63 4.87 -3.03 -8.00
N LYS A 64 3.80 -3.24 -8.79
CA LYS A 64 3.00 -2.15 -9.36
C LYS A 64 2.30 -1.31 -8.29
N ALA A 65 1.84 -1.93 -7.20
CA ALA A 65 1.26 -1.21 -6.07
C ALA A 65 2.28 -0.26 -5.41
N LEU A 66 3.49 -0.76 -5.13
CA LEU A 66 4.57 0.07 -4.59
C LEU A 66 5.01 1.15 -5.59
N GLN A 67 5.11 0.82 -6.88
CA GLN A 67 5.43 1.80 -7.92
C GLN A 67 4.38 2.90 -8.02
N PHE A 68 3.09 2.55 -7.94
CA PHE A 68 2.02 3.54 -7.93
C PHE A 68 2.16 4.51 -6.74
N LEU A 69 2.46 4.00 -5.54
CA LEU A 69 2.74 4.87 -4.40
C LEU A 69 4.01 5.71 -4.62
N ALA A 70 5.07 5.15 -5.20
CA ALA A 70 6.28 5.91 -5.50
C ALA A 70 6.02 7.08 -6.46
N ASP A 71 5.11 6.91 -7.43
CA ASP A 71 4.78 7.93 -8.42
C ASP A 71 3.76 8.96 -7.93
N HIS A 72 2.81 8.53 -7.10
CA HIS A 72 1.64 9.34 -6.72
C HIS A 72 1.57 9.76 -5.25
N ASN A 73 2.30 9.08 -4.36
CA ASN A 73 2.52 9.50 -2.98
C ASN A 73 3.89 9.01 -2.42
N PRO A 74 5.01 9.64 -2.82
CA PRO A 74 6.35 9.23 -2.39
C PRO A 74 6.58 9.27 -0.86
N LEU A 75 5.72 9.99 -0.11
CA LEU A 75 5.76 10.02 1.35
C LEU A 75 5.30 8.68 1.91
N GLU A 76 4.14 8.20 1.48
CA GLU A 76 3.59 6.90 1.84
C GLU A 76 4.57 5.77 1.47
N HIS A 77 5.07 5.76 0.22
CA HIS A 77 6.02 4.75 -0.23
C HIS A 77 7.27 4.67 0.68
N ARG A 78 7.88 5.82 1.00
CA ARG A 78 9.05 5.85 1.91
C ARG A 78 8.69 5.39 3.32
N CYS A 79 7.54 5.79 3.84
CA CYS A 79 7.08 5.38 5.16
C CYS A 79 6.97 3.85 5.27
N ILE A 80 6.36 3.22 4.26
CA ILE A 80 6.23 1.76 4.16
C ILE A 80 7.61 1.09 4.15
N ILE A 81 8.47 1.45 3.19
CA ILE A 81 9.77 0.80 3.02
C ILE A 81 10.66 0.97 4.27
N ASP A 82 10.74 2.17 4.83
CA ASP A 82 11.55 2.43 6.03
C ASP A 82 11.01 1.65 7.24
N THR A 83 9.70 1.57 7.41
CA THR A 83 9.08 0.89 8.54
C THR A 83 9.31 -0.62 8.47
N ILE A 84 9.12 -1.22 7.29
CA ILE A 84 9.33 -2.66 7.09
C ILE A 84 10.81 -3.02 7.24
N ASN A 85 11.73 -2.24 6.65
CA ASN A 85 13.17 -2.49 6.77
C ASN A 85 13.67 -2.36 8.22
N LYS A 86 13.19 -1.36 8.97
CA LYS A 86 13.55 -1.21 10.40
C LYS A 86 13.08 -2.39 11.25
N LYS A 87 11.90 -2.94 10.95
CA LYS A 87 11.34 -4.10 11.66
C LYS A 87 11.99 -5.42 11.27
N ALA A 88 12.55 -5.53 10.06
CA ALA A 88 13.32 -6.70 9.67
C ALA A 88 14.72 -6.76 10.32
N ALA A 89 15.26 -5.61 10.75
CA ALA A 89 16.57 -5.50 11.40
C ALA A 89 16.54 -5.59 12.93
N ALA A 90 15.34 -5.67 13.54
CA ALA A 90 15.13 -5.72 14.99
C ALA A 90 14.80 -7.13 15.46
#